data_AF-J2H8K9-F1
#
_entry.id   AF-J2H8K9-F1
#
_cell.length_a   1.000
_cell.length_b   1.000
_cell.length_c   1.000
_cell.angle_alpha   90.00
_cell.angle_beta   90.00
_cell.angle_gamma   90.00
#
_symmetry.space_group_name_H-M   'P 1'
#
loop_
_entity.id
_entity.type
_entity.pdbx_description
1 polymer ?
#
loop_
_entity_poly.entity_id
_entity_poly.type
_entity_poly.pdbx_seq_one_letter_code
_entity_poly.pdbx_strand_id
1 'polypeptide(L)'
;MNYALLDNKPILLLPENYNRIPFWRMAARQDKVRCPACASALRLHAGISFEPHFFHPEGAECPLLTENGPAPLDSLQAINETAATAFQAVLAATVEK
;
A
#
# COMPACT_ATOMS: atom_id res chain seq x y z
N MET A 1 -4.75 -4.35 -8.16
CA MET A 1 -4.59 -3.22 -7.21
C MET A 1 -3.10 -2.96 -7.01
N ASN A 2 -2.63 -1.71 -7.03
CA ASN A 2 -1.21 -1.36 -6.90
C ASN A 2 -0.80 -0.86 -5.50
N TYR A 3 -1.74 -0.78 -4.54
CA TYR A 3 -1.47 -0.35 -3.17
C TYR A 3 -2.03 -1.36 -2.16
N ALA A 4 -1.44 -1.44 -0.97
CA ALA A 4 -1.90 -2.32 0.11
C ALA A 4 -1.43 -1.78 1.47
N LEU A 5 -1.82 -2.45 2.56
CA LEU A 5 -1.27 -2.22 3.90
C LEU A 5 -0.34 -3.36 4.29
N LEU A 6 0.81 -3.03 4.88
CA LEU A 6 1.70 -3.97 5.57
C LEU A 6 1.95 -3.43 6.97
N ASP A 7 1.54 -4.19 7.99
CA ASP A 7 1.65 -3.75 9.40
C ASP A 7 1.03 -2.35 9.62
N ASN A 8 -0.15 -2.11 9.04
CA ASN A 8 -0.88 -0.83 9.01
C ASN A 8 -0.15 0.34 8.32
N LYS A 9 0.96 0.08 7.63
CA LYS A 9 1.66 1.08 6.81
C LYS A 9 1.30 0.89 5.33
N PRO A 10 1.01 1.97 4.59
CA PRO A 10 0.74 1.87 3.18
C PRO A 10 1.99 1.44 2.42
N ILE A 11 1.80 0.51 1.48
CA ILE A 11 2.81 0.11 0.51
C ILE A 11 2.24 0.31 -0.89
N LEU A 12 3.08 0.78 -1.80
CA LEU A 12 2.74 1.14 -3.17
C LEU A 12 3.70 0.42 -4.12
N LEU A 13 3.14 -0.24 -5.13
CA LEU A 13 3.88 -0.83 -6.24
C LEU A 13 4.19 0.26 -7.24
N LEU A 14 5.35 0.88 -7.08
CA LEU A 14 5.92 1.86 -8.00
C LEU A 14 7.27 1.35 -8.51
N PRO A 15 7.65 1.63 -9.77
CA PRO A 15 8.92 1.19 -10.35
C PRO A 15 10.14 1.45 -9.45
N GLU A 16 10.16 2.59 -8.75
CA GLU A 16 11.24 3.02 -7.85
C GLU A 16 11.42 2.08 -6.65
N ASN A 17 10.36 1.36 -6.27
CA ASN A 17 10.33 0.46 -5.12
C ASN A 17 10.19 -1.02 -5.51
N TYR A 18 10.34 -1.37 -6.79
CA TYR A 18 10.23 -2.77 -7.24
C TYR A 18 11.31 -3.69 -6.66
N ASN A 19 12.43 -3.13 -6.20
CA ASN A 19 13.43 -3.86 -5.42
C ASN A 19 12.86 -4.44 -4.10
N ARG A 20 11.73 -3.93 -3.59
CA ARG A 20 11.06 -4.43 -2.37
C ARG A 20 10.06 -5.55 -2.65
N ILE A 21 9.76 -5.86 -3.91
CA ILE A 21 8.81 -6.91 -4.30
C ILE A 21 9.12 -8.27 -3.65
N PRO A 22 10.38 -8.76 -3.61
CA PRO A 22 10.67 -10.04 -2.96
C PRO A 22 10.26 -10.07 -1.49
N PHE A 23 10.50 -8.98 -0.77
CA PHE A 23 10.10 -8.82 0.64
C PHE A 23 8.59 -8.79 0.78
N TRP A 24 7.89 -7.96 0.00
CA TRP A 24 6.43 -7.87 0.03
C TRP A 24 5.75 -9.18 -0.36
N ARG A 25 6.34 -9.94 -1.29
CA ARG A 25 5.83 -11.25 -1.69
C ARG A 25 5.90 -12.26 -0.53
N MET A 26 6.99 -12.23 0.24
CA MET A 26 7.10 -13.06 1.45
C MET A 26 6.11 -12.62 2.52
N ALA A 27 5.97 -11.32 2.78
CA ALA A 27 4.99 -10.80 3.73
C ALA A 27 3.54 -11.13 3.31
N ALA A 28 3.24 -11.06 2.02
CA ALA A 28 1.94 -11.43 1.45
C ALA A 28 1.66 -12.92 1.67
N ARG A 29 2.64 -13.82 1.52
CA ARG A 29 2.51 -15.26 1.85
C ARG A 29 2.28 -15.52 3.34
N GLN A 30 2.69 -14.61 4.21
CA GLN A 30 2.45 -14.65 5.65
C GLN A 30 1.14 -13.96 6.07
N ASP A 31 0.27 -13.60 5.12
CA ASP A 31 -0.99 -12.89 5.35
C ASP A 31 -0.84 -11.54 6.08
N LYS A 32 0.35 -10.92 5.97
CA LYS A 32 0.63 -9.60 6.57
C LYS A 32 0.28 -8.44 5.65
N VAL A 33 0.17 -8.70 4.35
CA VAL A 33 -0.29 -7.70 3.37
C VAL A 33 -1.81 -7.74 3.32
N ARG A 34 -2.45 -6.60 3.55
CA ARG A 34 -3.89 -6.48 3.79
C ARG A 34 -4.51 -5.47 2.85
N CYS A 35 -5.74 -5.74 2.42
CA CYS A 35 -6.55 -4.79 1.67
C CYS A 35 -6.94 -3.62 2.58
N PRO A 36 -6.70 -2.37 2.17
CA PRO A 36 -7.13 -1.21 2.96
C PRO A 36 -8.65 -1.07 3.07
N ALA A 37 -9.42 -1.67 2.16
CA ALA A 37 -10.88 -1.56 2.15
C ALA A 37 -11.60 -2.63 2.98
N CYS A 38 -11.16 -3.90 2.91
CA CYS A 38 -11.83 -5.00 3.60
C CYS A 38 -10.97 -5.72 4.63
N ALA A 39 -9.72 -5.29 4.84
CA ALA A 39 -8.74 -5.95 5.71
C ALA A 39 -8.44 -7.43 5.37
N SER A 40 -8.93 -7.95 4.23
CA SER A 40 -8.60 -9.29 3.77
C SER A 40 -7.14 -9.41 3.39
N ALA A 41 -6.56 -10.60 3.59
CA ALA A 41 -5.19 -10.88 3.19
C ALA A 41 -5.06 -10.82 1.66
N LEU A 42 -3.94 -10.27 1.19
CA LEU A 42 -3.64 -10.13 -0.22
C LEU A 42 -2.44 -10.97 -0.63
N ARG A 43 -2.41 -11.33 -1.90
CA ARG A 43 -1.27 -11.93 -2.57
C ARG A 43 -0.65 -10.91 -3.53
N LEU A 44 0.64 -11.08 -3.82
CA LEU A 44 1.39 -10.24 -4.75
C LEU A 44 1.79 -11.06 -5.96
N HIS A 45 1.32 -10.64 -7.14
CA HIS A 45 1.75 -11.16 -8.42
C HIS A 45 2.81 -10.22 -8.99
N ALA A 46 3.99 -10.73 -9.31
CA ALA A 46 5.07 -9.97 -9.92
C ALA A 46 5.98 -10.90 -10.75
N GLY A 47 6.44 -10.41 -11.90
CA GLY A 47 7.29 -11.15 -12.83
C GLY A 47 7.93 -10.20 -13.84
N ILE A 48 8.75 -10.75 -14.75
CA ILE A 48 9.53 -9.95 -15.70
C ILE A 48 8.65 -9.36 -16.81
N SER A 49 7.54 -10.03 -17.14
CA SER A 49 6.73 -9.71 -18.32
C SER A 49 5.39 -9.04 -18.01
N PHE A 50 5.14 -8.63 -16.77
CA PHE A 50 3.86 -8.03 -16.38
C PHE A 50 4.03 -7.09 -15.19
N GLU A 51 3.15 -6.10 -15.12
CA GLU A 51 3.16 -5.11 -14.06
C GLU A 51 2.75 -5.76 -12.72
N PRO A 52 3.52 -5.54 -11.64
CA PRO A 52 3.22 -6.14 -10.36
C PRO A 52 1.93 -5.56 -9.80
N HIS A 53 1.10 -6.43 -9.23
CA HIS A 53 -0.15 -6.03 -8.60
C HIS A 53 -0.50 -6.96 -7.43
N PHE A 54 -1.18 -6.37 -6.45
CA PHE A 54 -1.86 -7.10 -5.39
C PHE A 54 -3.22 -7.61 -5.88
N PHE A 55 -3.57 -8.81 -5.42
CA PHE A 55 -4.83 -9.47 -5.72
C PHE A 55 -5.35 -10.20 -4.49
N HIS A 56 -6.67 -10.40 -4.45
CA HIS A 56 -7.32 -11.19 -3.42
C HIS A 56 -7.20 -12.69 -3.73
N PRO A 57 -6.95 -13.56 -2.75
CA PRO A 57 -7.06 -15.00 -2.95
C PRO A 57 -8.51 -15.39 -3.24
N GLU A 58 -8.71 -16.54 -3.90
CA GLU A 58 -10.04 -17.07 -4.20
C GLU A 58 -10.90 -17.16 -2.94
N GLY A 59 -12.16 -16.70 -3.05
CA GLY A 59 -13.12 -16.72 -1.94
C GLY A 59 -13.09 -15.52 -1.00
N ALA A 60 -12.22 -14.52 -1.21
CA ALA A 60 -12.26 -13.29 -0.42
C ALA A 60 -13.38 -12.35 -0.88
N GLU A 61 -14.24 -11.96 0.05
CA GLU A 61 -15.28 -10.96 -0.17
C GLU A 61 -14.71 -9.56 0.02
N CYS A 62 -14.60 -8.78 -1.07
CA CYS A 62 -14.14 -7.40 -1.02
C CYS A 62 -15.18 -6.50 -1.71
N PRO A 63 -15.70 -5.45 -1.03
CA PRO A 63 -16.67 -4.55 -1.62
C PRO A 63 -16.11 -3.81 -2.84
N LEU A 64 -14.78 -3.60 -2.91
CA LEU A 64 -14.11 -3.00 -4.07
C LEU A 64 -13.92 -3.96 -5.26
N LEU A 65 -14.08 -5.28 -5.09
CA LEU A 65 -14.08 -6.21 -6.22
C LEU A 65 -15.42 -6.20 -6.96
N THR A 66 -16.51 -5.80 -6.30
CA THR A 66 -17.84 -5.69 -6.89
C THR A 66 -17.96 -4.49 -7.84
N GLU A 67 -17.13 -3.45 -7.65
CA GLU A 67 -17.00 -2.34 -8.58
C GLU A 67 -15.78 -2.53 -9.50
N ASN A 68 -16.01 -3.10 -10.68
CA ASN A 68 -15.04 -3.02 -11.79
C ASN A 68 -14.93 -1.56 -12.28
N GLY A 69 -14.18 -0.74 -11.58
CA GLY A 69 -13.80 0.61 -11.99
C GLY A 69 -12.41 0.96 -11.47
N PRO A 70 -11.56 1.63 -12.28
CA PRO A 70 -10.24 2.07 -11.80
C PRO A 70 -10.43 3.01 -10.60
N ALA A 71 -9.90 2.63 -9.44
CA ALA A 71 -9.97 3.46 -8.24
C ALA A 71 -9.33 4.84 -8.52
N PRO A 72 -10.02 5.95 -8.21
CA PRO A 72 -9.51 7.28 -8.49
C PRO A 72 -8.32 7.60 -7.57
N LEU A 73 -7.22 8.02 -8.17
CA LEU A 73 -5.97 8.45 -7.53
C LEU A 73 -6.13 9.58 -6.51
N ASP A 74 -7.30 10.24 -6.48
CA ASP A 74 -7.62 11.38 -5.63
C ASP A 74 -7.63 11.07 -4.12
N SER A 75 -7.95 9.84 -3.71
CA SER A 75 -8.07 9.52 -2.28
C SER A 75 -6.72 9.34 -1.55
N LEU A 76 -5.60 9.21 -2.28
CA LEU A 76 -4.26 9.02 -1.69
C LEU A 76 -3.53 10.33 -1.40
N GLN A 77 -3.95 11.46 -2.00
CA GLN A 77 -3.26 12.74 -1.84
C GLN A 77 -3.50 13.36 -0.44
N ALA A 78 -4.67 13.12 0.15
CA ALA A 78 -5.03 13.65 1.47
C ALA A 78 -4.16 13.13 2.63
N ILE A 79 -3.50 11.97 2.47
CA ILE A 79 -2.67 11.36 3.52
C ILE A 79 -1.25 11.94 3.52
N ASN A 80 -0.79 12.46 2.38
CA ASN A 80 0.58 12.94 2.22
C ASN A 80 0.76 14.38 2.77
N GLU A 81 -0.29 15.19 2.74
CA GLU A 81 -0.23 16.59 3.20
C GLU A 81 -0.17 16.71 4.73
N THR A 82 -0.64 15.71 5.49
CA THR A 82 -0.60 15.77 6.96
C THR A 82 0.74 15.29 7.55
N ALA A 83 1.49 14.47 6.81
CA ALA A 83 2.78 13.92 7.27
C ALA A 83 3.94 14.93 7.14
N ALA A 84 3.88 15.83 6.16
CA ALA A 84 4.92 16.84 5.94
C ALA A 84 4.94 17.93 7.02
N THR A 85 3.78 18.28 7.58
CA THR A 85 3.65 19.35 8.58
C THR A 85 4.11 18.91 9.98
N ALA A 86 3.97 17.62 10.30
CA ALA A 86 4.41 17.07 11.59
C ALA A 86 5.94 17.03 11.74
N PHE A 87 6.68 16.85 10.64
CA PHE A 87 8.14 16.80 10.68
C PHE A 87 8.80 18.18 10.84
N GLN A 88 8.19 19.25 10.30
CA GLN A 88 8.75 20.60 10.44
C GLN A 88 8.56 21.19 11.84
N ALA A 89 7.45 20.86 12.52
CA ALA A 89 7.19 21.34 13.88
C ALA A 89 8.17 20.77 14.92
N VAL A 90 8.67 19.55 14.72
CA VAL A 90 9.62 18.91 15.67
C VAL A 90 11.04 19.44 15.50
N LEU A 91 11.48 19.77 14.28
CA LEU A 91 12.84 20.33 14.07
C LEU A 91 12.97 21.78 14.57
N ALA A 92 11.91 22.59 14.51
CA ALA A 92 11.95 23.97 15.00
C ALA A 92 12.02 24.07 16.54
N ALA A 93 11.53 23.06 17.27
CA ALA A 93 11.49 23.07 18.73
C ALA A 93 12.83 22.69 19.41
N THR A 94 13.83 22.23 18.65
CA THR A 94 15.14 21.81 19.19
C THR A 94 16.27 22.83 19.02
N VAL A 95 16.00 23.98 18.37
CA VAL A 95 16.95 25.10 18.25
C VAL A 95 16.45 26.25 19.12
N GLU A 96 16.29 26.03 20.42
CA GLU A 96 16.14 27.10 21.41
C GLU A 96 16.30 26.50 22.82
N LYS A 97 17.52 26.05 23.14
CA LYS A 97 18.05 26.12 24.52
C LYS A 97 19.57 26.02 24.54
#